data_AF-A0A940B575-F1
#
_entry.id   AF-A0A940B575-F1
#
_cell.length_a   1.000
_cell.length_b   1.000
_cell.length_c   1.000
_cell.angle_alpha   90.00
_cell.angle_beta   90.00
_cell.angle_gamma   90.00
#
_symmetry.space_group_name_H-M   'P 1'
#
loop_
_entity.id
_entity.type
_entity.pdbx_description
1 polymer ?
#
loop_
_entity_poly.entity_id
_entity_poly.type
_entity_poly.pdbx_seq_one_letter_code
_entity_poly.pdbx_strand_id
1 'polypeptide(L)'
;MKQRKVFEGIYKITHFRQIKLIIFALAIVMPIGTSAQKEKVIKKFFHAKVWLKDGTTDSGYIMNGHYSVCVYDETVVLNSQDNLFSKNRRHATKDIDSMYIWFDTEPDEILVSHSVPVRYSYGNETPIEYGYPSMCYVFYRGKNVTIYQAWDLWFGDFYLYKTLGMEHAKALFREGKKLTDKRRATLCDEFEDYPTIKNYVKTIHKNKLKDDPFSFFLVIDKALGSGREVK
;
A
#
# COMPACT_ATOMS: atom_id res chain seq x y z
N MET A 1 68.22 -44.49 -26.84
CA MET A 1 67.79 -44.09 -25.47
C MET A 1 67.90 -42.59 -25.15
N LYS A 2 68.58 -41.75 -25.95
CA LYS A 2 68.76 -40.29 -25.68
C LYS A 2 67.56 -39.40 -26.05
N GLN A 3 66.78 -39.72 -27.09
CA GLN A 3 65.67 -38.85 -27.53
C GLN A 3 64.43 -38.88 -26.63
N ARG A 4 64.17 -39.99 -25.92
CA ARG A 4 63.00 -40.12 -25.02
C ARG A 4 63.05 -39.15 -23.82
N LYS A 5 64.25 -38.91 -23.27
CA LYS A 5 64.47 -37.97 -22.15
C LYS A 5 64.31 -36.50 -22.54
N VAL A 6 64.55 -36.15 -23.81
CA VAL A 6 64.40 -34.77 -24.32
C VAL A 6 62.92 -34.40 -24.43
N PHE A 7 62.07 -35.32 -24.89
CA PHE A 7 60.63 -35.10 -24.99
C PHE A 7 59.94 -35.00 -23.62
N GLU A 8 60.33 -35.81 -22.63
CA GLU A 8 59.79 -35.70 -21.26
C GLU A 8 60.17 -34.38 -20.56
N GLY A 9 61.38 -33.87 -20.83
CA GLY A 9 61.84 -32.58 -20.30
C GLY A 9 61.09 -31.38 -20.88
N ILE A 10 60.85 -31.38 -22.19
CA ILE A 10 60.08 -30.32 -22.86
C ILE A 10 58.62 -30.36 -22.43
N TYR A 11 57.99 -31.54 -22.33
CA TYR A 11 56.60 -31.67 -21.89
C TYR A 11 56.39 -31.12 -20.47
N LYS A 12 57.29 -31.40 -19.51
CA LYS A 12 57.22 -30.86 -18.15
C LYS A 12 57.37 -29.33 -18.09
N ILE A 13 58.28 -28.75 -18.88
CA ILE A 13 58.53 -27.30 -18.89
C ILE A 13 57.34 -26.52 -19.49
N THR A 14 56.77 -27.04 -20.58
CA THR A 14 55.62 -26.40 -21.25
C THR A 14 54.35 -26.53 -20.41
N HIS A 15 54.15 -27.69 -19.76
CA HIS A 15 52.99 -27.91 -18.88
C HIS A 15 53.06 -27.06 -17.60
N PHE A 16 54.26 -26.88 -17.01
CA PHE A 16 54.47 -26.02 -15.85
C PHE A 16 54.28 -24.53 -16.16
N ARG A 17 54.66 -24.09 -17.37
CA ARG A 17 54.39 -22.72 -17.85
C ARG A 17 52.90 -22.49 -18.11
N GLN A 18 52.19 -23.45 -18.69
CA GLN A 18 50.73 -23.37 -18.90
C GLN A 18 49.96 -23.35 -17.58
N ILE A 19 50.35 -24.16 -16.58
CA ILE A 19 49.70 -24.16 -15.26
C ILE A 19 49.90 -22.83 -14.54
N LYS A 20 51.08 -22.22 -14.60
CA LYS A 20 51.31 -20.87 -14.02
C LYS A 20 50.49 -19.79 -14.72
N LEU A 21 50.29 -19.89 -16.03
CA LEU A 21 49.50 -18.94 -16.81
C LEU A 21 47.99 -19.08 -16.53
N ILE A 22 47.51 -20.31 -16.31
CA ILE A 22 46.14 -20.62 -15.89
C ILE A 22 45.87 -20.10 -14.47
N ILE A 23 46.80 -20.29 -13.53
CA ILE A 23 46.67 -19.78 -12.15
C ILE A 23 46.70 -18.24 -12.12
N PHE A 24 47.53 -17.60 -12.95
CA PHE A 24 47.58 -16.14 -13.04
C PHE A 24 46.31 -15.57 -13.70
N ALA A 25 45.73 -16.26 -14.69
CA ALA A 25 44.44 -15.89 -15.28
C ALA A 25 43.26 -16.09 -14.29
N LEU A 26 43.27 -17.17 -13.48
CA LEU A 26 42.27 -17.40 -12.44
C LEU A 26 42.34 -16.39 -11.28
N ALA A 27 43.53 -15.87 -10.98
CA ALA A 27 43.70 -14.82 -9.97
C ALA A 27 43.16 -13.44 -10.44
N ILE A 28 43.12 -13.18 -11.75
CA ILE A 28 42.54 -11.95 -12.34
C ILE A 28 41.01 -12.06 -12.49
N VAL A 29 40.46 -13.28 -12.47
CA VAL A 29 39.01 -13.56 -12.55
C VAL A 29 38.40 -13.83 -11.16
N MET A 30 39.12 -13.58 -10.07
CA MET A 30 38.43 -13.41 -8.79
C MET A 30 37.56 -12.15 -8.91
N PRO A 31 36.22 -12.25 -8.81
CA PRO A 31 35.44 -11.05 -8.69
C PRO A 31 35.92 -10.41 -7.38
N ILE A 32 36.57 -9.26 -7.51
CA ILE A 32 36.59 -8.30 -6.42
C ILE A 32 35.13 -8.23 -6.00
N GLY A 33 34.84 -8.67 -4.78
CA GLY A 33 33.53 -8.57 -4.17
C GLY A 33 33.22 -7.10 -3.90
N THR A 34 33.18 -6.29 -4.94
CA THR A 34 32.34 -5.12 -4.96
C THR A 34 30.93 -5.68 -5.07
N SER A 35 30.27 -5.77 -3.92
CA SER A 35 28.83 -5.62 -3.86
C SER A 35 28.52 -4.27 -4.51
N ALA A 36 28.49 -4.23 -5.85
CA ALA A 36 27.86 -3.17 -6.58
C ALA A 36 26.41 -3.24 -6.13
N GLN A 37 26.09 -2.44 -5.12
CA GLN A 37 24.73 -2.16 -4.72
C GLN A 37 24.11 -1.63 -6.01
N LYS A 38 23.41 -2.50 -6.76
CA LYS A 38 22.77 -2.12 -8.02
C LYS A 38 22.00 -0.86 -7.69
N GLU A 39 22.36 0.23 -8.35
CA GLU A 39 21.72 1.51 -8.13
C GLU A 39 20.22 1.27 -8.28
N LYS A 40 19.47 1.48 -7.19
CA LYS A 40 18.05 1.15 -7.15
C LYS A 40 17.38 1.97 -8.24
N VAL A 41 16.86 1.29 -9.26
CA VAL A 41 16.14 1.98 -10.34
C VAL A 41 14.91 2.62 -9.72
N ILE A 42 14.92 3.95 -9.62
CA ILE A 42 13.78 4.72 -9.11
C ILE A 42 12.69 4.68 -10.18
N LYS A 43 11.56 4.06 -9.85
CA LYS A 43 10.40 3.96 -10.76
C LYS A 43 9.30 4.90 -10.28
N LYS A 44 8.55 5.51 -11.21
CA LYS A 44 7.42 6.41 -10.92
C LYS A 44 6.14 5.65 -10.56
N PHE A 45 6.26 4.54 -9.86
CA PHE A 45 5.15 3.72 -9.40
C PHE A 45 5.22 3.61 -7.89
N PHE A 46 4.08 3.45 -7.24
CA PHE A 46 4.08 3.11 -5.83
C PHE A 46 4.69 1.74 -5.62
N HIS A 47 5.69 1.69 -4.77
CA HIS A 47 6.20 0.47 -4.22
C HIS A 47 5.29 0.07 -3.05
N ALA A 48 4.90 -1.19 -3.01
CA ALA A 48 4.19 -1.77 -1.89
C ALA A 48 4.94 -2.95 -1.28
N LYS A 49 4.79 -3.09 0.04
CA LYS A 49 5.06 -4.33 0.78
C LYS A 49 3.76 -4.81 1.37
N VAL A 50 3.38 -6.05 1.06
CA VAL A 50 2.15 -6.68 1.55
C VAL A 50 2.49 -7.75 2.58
N TRP A 51 1.70 -7.80 3.65
CA TRP A 51 1.70 -8.86 4.65
C TRP A 51 0.40 -9.65 4.49
N LEU A 52 0.53 -10.95 4.25
CA LEU A 52 -0.61 -11.85 4.09
C LEU A 52 -0.99 -12.47 5.43
N LYS A 53 -2.26 -12.85 5.56
CA LYS A 53 -2.82 -13.46 6.78
C LYS A 53 -2.21 -14.81 7.13
N ASP A 54 -1.57 -15.47 6.16
CA ASP A 54 -0.82 -16.72 6.36
C ASP A 54 0.60 -16.49 6.93
N GLY A 55 1.00 -15.24 7.16
CA GLY A 55 2.30 -14.85 7.69
C GLY A 55 3.38 -14.61 6.63
N THR A 56 3.08 -14.79 5.35
CA THR A 56 4.02 -14.52 4.25
C THR A 56 3.99 -13.04 3.83
N THR A 57 5.02 -12.61 3.10
CA THR A 57 5.12 -11.23 2.60
C THR A 57 5.57 -11.19 1.15
N ASP A 58 5.10 -10.20 0.39
CA ASP A 58 5.59 -9.90 -0.96
C ASP A 58 5.87 -8.40 -1.08
N SER A 59 6.70 -8.01 -2.05
CA SER A 59 7.06 -6.62 -2.32
C SER A 59 7.17 -6.39 -3.82
N GLY A 60 6.74 -5.22 -4.27
CA GLY A 60 6.86 -4.81 -5.66
C GLY A 60 6.08 -3.55 -5.95
N TYR A 61 6.07 -3.15 -7.21
CA TYR A 61 5.32 -1.99 -7.68
C TYR A 61 3.87 -2.36 -7.93
N ILE A 62 2.96 -1.51 -7.44
CA ILE A 62 1.53 -1.62 -7.69
C ILE A 62 1.27 -1.35 -9.18
N MET A 63 0.60 -2.30 -9.83
CA MET A 63 0.27 -2.23 -11.26
C MET A 63 -1.19 -1.82 -11.53
N ASN A 64 -2.00 -1.61 -10.48
CA ASN A 64 -3.35 -1.08 -10.59
C ASN A 64 -3.32 0.43 -10.92
N GLY A 65 -4.32 0.91 -11.68
CA GLY A 65 -4.20 2.08 -12.57
C GLY A 65 -4.11 3.48 -11.95
N HIS A 66 -4.20 3.66 -10.64
CA HIS A 66 -4.26 4.99 -10.01
C HIS A 66 -3.33 5.14 -8.81
N TYR A 67 -2.14 4.54 -8.90
CA TYR A 67 -1.20 4.65 -7.79
C TYR A 67 -1.85 4.14 -6.47
N SER A 68 -2.79 3.21 -6.57
CA SER A 68 -3.60 2.71 -5.47
C SER A 68 -4.42 1.52 -5.95
N VAL A 69 -4.98 0.80 -5.00
CA VAL A 69 -5.98 -0.24 -5.21
C VAL A 69 -7.35 0.45 -5.19
N CYS A 70 -8.16 0.25 -6.23
CA CYS A 70 -9.51 0.80 -6.28
C CYS A 70 -10.40 0.12 -5.22
N VAL A 71 -11.45 0.81 -4.76
CA VAL A 71 -12.37 0.25 -3.76
C VAL A 71 -13.03 -1.07 -4.23
N TYR A 72 -13.24 -1.23 -5.53
CA TYR A 72 -13.78 -2.44 -6.14
C TYR A 72 -12.70 -3.39 -6.71
N ASP A 73 -11.43 -3.16 -6.43
CA ASP A 73 -10.39 -4.11 -6.82
C ASP A 73 -10.36 -5.29 -5.84
N GLU A 74 -10.66 -6.49 -6.33
CA GLU A 74 -10.57 -7.74 -5.55
C GLU A 74 -9.13 -8.16 -5.26
N THR A 75 -8.17 -7.59 -5.98
CA THR A 75 -6.76 -7.99 -5.90
C THR A 75 -5.82 -6.80 -5.97
N VAL A 76 -4.74 -6.89 -5.19
CA VAL A 76 -3.53 -6.09 -5.37
C VAL A 76 -2.63 -6.79 -6.38
N VAL A 77 -2.23 -6.08 -7.44
CA VAL A 77 -1.32 -6.62 -8.46
C VAL A 77 0.07 -6.01 -8.28
N LEU A 78 1.05 -6.86 -7.95
CA LEU A 78 2.45 -6.47 -7.76
C LEU A 78 3.32 -6.96 -8.91
N ASN A 79 4.31 -6.16 -9.28
CA ASN A 79 5.35 -6.53 -10.24
C ASN A 79 6.71 -5.97 -9.79
N SER A 80 7.80 -6.71 -9.94
CA SER A 80 9.13 -6.19 -9.60
C SER A 80 9.60 -5.12 -10.59
N GLN A 81 9.07 -5.13 -11.82
CA GLN A 81 9.49 -4.28 -12.94
C GLN A 81 10.99 -4.35 -13.26
N ASP A 82 11.72 -5.36 -12.78
CA ASP A 82 13.19 -5.40 -12.88
C ASP A 82 13.67 -5.87 -14.25
N ASN A 83 12.84 -6.66 -14.93
CA ASN A 83 13.08 -7.20 -16.27
C ASN A 83 11.86 -6.99 -17.17
N LEU A 84 12.08 -6.93 -18.49
CA LEU A 84 11.05 -6.81 -19.53
C LEU A 84 9.93 -7.88 -19.44
N PHE A 85 10.23 -9.04 -18.80
CA PHE A 85 9.32 -10.18 -18.64
C PHE A 85 8.88 -10.42 -17.19
N SER A 86 9.00 -9.42 -16.33
CA SER A 86 8.59 -9.55 -14.92
C SER A 86 7.09 -9.86 -14.85
N LYS A 87 6.73 -10.95 -14.18
CA LYS A 87 5.34 -11.41 -14.09
C LYS A 87 4.57 -10.66 -13.00
N ASN A 88 3.32 -10.36 -13.30
CA ASN A 88 2.36 -9.87 -12.32
C ASN A 88 2.03 -10.97 -11.31
N ARG A 89 2.12 -10.63 -10.03
CA ARG A 89 1.67 -11.45 -8.90
C ARG A 89 0.40 -10.80 -8.35
N ARG A 90 -0.64 -11.60 -8.13
CA ARG A 90 -1.95 -11.12 -7.69
C ARG A 90 -2.22 -11.65 -6.29
N HIS A 91 -2.60 -10.76 -5.39
CA HIS A 91 -2.96 -11.07 -4.02
C HIS A 91 -4.40 -10.63 -3.79
N ALA A 92 -5.29 -11.55 -3.42
CA ALA A 92 -6.66 -11.18 -3.12
C ALA A 92 -6.69 -10.29 -1.87
N THR A 93 -7.47 -9.21 -1.90
CA THR A 93 -7.53 -8.25 -0.80
C THR A 93 -7.98 -8.90 0.51
N LYS A 94 -8.85 -9.91 0.44
CA LYS A 94 -9.29 -10.71 1.59
C LYS A 94 -8.16 -11.47 2.30
N ASP A 95 -7.07 -11.78 1.60
CA ASP A 95 -5.95 -12.56 2.12
C ASP A 95 -4.81 -11.66 2.63
N ILE A 96 -4.90 -10.35 2.37
CA ILE A 96 -3.97 -9.33 2.86
C ILE A 96 -4.39 -8.90 4.27
N ASP A 97 -3.45 -8.88 5.20
CA ASP A 97 -3.61 -8.29 6.52
C ASP A 97 -3.37 -6.78 6.47
N SER A 98 -2.17 -6.40 6.00
CA SER A 98 -1.74 -5.01 5.91
C SER A 98 -0.82 -4.80 4.70
N MET A 99 -0.73 -3.54 4.26
CA MET A 99 0.11 -3.14 3.15
C MET A 99 0.72 -1.78 3.43
N TYR A 100 2.02 -1.64 3.18
CA TYR A 100 2.71 -0.35 3.17
C TYR A 100 2.95 0.07 1.74
N ILE A 101 2.79 1.36 1.47
CA ILE A 101 2.93 1.95 0.14
C ILE A 101 3.80 3.20 0.24
N TRP A 102 4.79 3.36 -0.65
CA TRP A 102 5.65 4.54 -0.69
C TRP A 102 6.15 4.80 -2.11
N PHE A 103 6.61 6.03 -2.37
CA PHE A 103 7.37 6.35 -3.58
C PHE A 103 8.85 6.08 -3.35
N ASP A 104 9.55 5.51 -4.32
CA ASP A 104 10.99 5.26 -4.17
C ASP A 104 11.83 6.54 -4.00
N THR A 105 11.30 7.69 -4.44
CA THR A 105 11.89 9.03 -4.21
C THR A 105 11.64 9.57 -2.81
N GLU A 106 10.61 9.09 -2.13
CA GLU A 106 10.15 9.55 -0.82
C GLU A 106 9.93 8.32 0.09
N PRO A 107 10.97 7.53 0.38
CA PRO A 107 10.84 6.24 1.05
C PRO A 107 10.37 6.36 2.51
N ASP A 108 10.51 7.53 3.11
CA ASP A 108 10.07 7.81 4.48
C ASP A 108 8.57 8.18 4.56
N GLU A 109 7.95 8.53 3.42
CA GLU A 109 6.52 8.83 3.32
C GLU A 109 5.71 7.55 3.05
N ILE A 110 5.56 6.76 4.11
CA ILE A 110 4.85 5.48 4.05
C ILE A 110 3.36 5.66 4.34
N LEU A 111 2.54 5.32 3.37
CA LEU A 111 1.10 5.13 3.53
C LEU A 111 0.81 3.71 4.00
N VAL A 112 0.04 3.59 5.07
CA VAL A 112 -0.42 2.30 5.59
C VAL A 112 -1.82 2.01 5.06
N SER A 113 -2.05 0.82 4.53
CA SER A 113 -3.37 0.36 4.09
C SER A 113 -3.77 -0.93 4.78
N HIS A 114 -5.06 -1.08 5.04
CA HIS A 114 -5.66 -2.29 5.57
C HIS A 114 -6.73 -2.83 4.63
N SER A 115 -6.95 -4.14 4.71
CA SER A 115 -8.08 -4.80 4.08
C SER A 115 -9.33 -4.60 4.93
N VAL A 116 -10.31 -3.84 4.42
CA VAL A 116 -11.49 -3.40 5.18
C VAL A 116 -12.77 -3.71 4.41
N PRO A 117 -13.75 -4.43 4.99
CA PRO A 117 -15.08 -4.53 4.39
C PRO A 117 -15.73 -3.16 4.28
N VAL A 118 -16.19 -2.78 3.08
CA VAL A 118 -16.76 -1.46 2.82
C VAL A 118 -18.23 -1.60 2.44
N ARG A 119 -19.06 -0.81 3.11
CA ARG A 119 -20.44 -0.53 2.70
C ARG A 119 -20.47 0.88 2.14
N TYR A 120 -20.49 0.95 0.82
CA TYR A 120 -20.37 2.18 0.06
C TYR A 120 -21.75 2.79 -0.22
N SER A 121 -22.07 3.94 0.38
CA SER A 121 -23.29 4.70 0.04
C SER A 121 -23.03 6.21 0.09
N TYR A 122 -23.24 6.91 -1.02
CA TYR A 122 -23.16 8.38 -1.07
C TYR A 122 -24.53 9.05 -1.03
N GLY A 123 -24.82 9.70 0.09
CA GLY A 123 -26.12 10.34 0.26
C GLY A 123 -27.21 9.30 0.45
N ASN A 124 -28.36 9.48 -0.19
CA ASN A 124 -29.51 8.55 -0.14
C ASN A 124 -29.44 7.49 -1.26
N GLU A 125 -28.24 7.16 -1.74
CA GLU A 125 -28.04 6.09 -2.71
C GLU A 125 -28.12 4.72 -2.02
N THR A 126 -28.56 3.70 -2.75
CA THR A 126 -28.57 2.32 -2.26
C THR A 126 -27.14 1.90 -1.91
N PRO A 127 -26.89 1.42 -0.68
CA PRO A 127 -25.57 0.96 -0.31
C PRO A 127 -25.10 -0.20 -1.19
N ILE A 128 -23.88 -0.07 -1.71
CA ILE A 128 -23.16 -1.12 -2.42
C ILE A 128 -22.26 -1.80 -1.39
N GLU A 129 -22.43 -3.11 -1.25
CA GLU A 129 -21.53 -3.97 -0.48
C GLU A 129 -20.76 -4.81 -1.48
N TYR A 130 -19.43 -4.71 -1.42
CA TYR A 130 -18.57 -5.55 -2.24
C TYR A 130 -18.41 -6.92 -1.55
N GLY A 131 -18.43 -8.02 -2.31
CA GLY A 131 -18.24 -9.38 -1.78
C GLY A 131 -16.83 -9.68 -1.26
N TYR A 132 -16.00 -8.65 -1.11
CA TYR A 132 -14.60 -8.68 -0.72
C TYR A 132 -14.25 -7.37 0.00
N PRO A 133 -13.28 -7.39 0.91
CA PRO A 133 -12.78 -6.17 1.52
C PRO A 133 -11.99 -5.33 0.51
N SER A 134 -12.04 -4.02 0.68
CA SER A 134 -11.25 -3.06 -0.11
C SER A 134 -9.94 -2.75 0.60
N MET A 135 -8.87 -2.48 -0.15
CA MET A 135 -7.66 -1.92 0.44
C MET A 135 -7.84 -0.41 0.64
N CYS A 136 -7.83 0.04 1.89
CA CYS A 136 -8.04 1.45 2.22
C CYS A 136 -6.87 1.99 3.03
N TYR A 137 -6.43 3.21 2.73
CA TYR A 137 -5.37 3.91 3.45
C TYR A 137 -5.86 4.34 4.82
N VAL A 138 -5.06 4.13 5.85
CA VAL A 138 -5.32 4.65 7.19
C VAL A 138 -4.97 6.13 7.19
N PHE A 139 -5.98 6.99 7.15
CA PHE A 139 -5.80 8.44 7.13
C PHE A 139 -5.78 9.03 8.55
N TYR A 140 -6.61 8.48 9.45
CA TYR A 140 -6.62 8.85 10.86
C TYR A 140 -6.95 7.63 11.73
N ARG A 141 -6.19 7.45 12.81
CA ARG A 141 -6.42 6.39 13.80
C ARG A 141 -6.62 7.01 15.17
N GLY A 142 -7.90 7.17 15.54
CA GLY A 142 -8.31 7.62 16.86
C GLY A 142 -8.46 6.46 17.84
N LYS A 143 -8.96 6.77 19.04
CA LYS A 143 -9.22 5.74 20.07
C LYS A 143 -10.50 4.96 19.79
N ASN A 144 -11.48 5.60 19.16
CA ASN A 144 -12.84 5.10 18.98
C ASN A 144 -13.20 4.87 17.51
N VAL A 145 -12.55 5.60 16.61
CA VAL A 145 -12.76 5.50 15.16
C VAL A 145 -11.44 5.41 14.40
N THR A 146 -11.44 4.60 13.34
CA THR A 146 -10.43 4.68 12.28
C THR A 146 -11.09 5.28 11.05
N ILE A 147 -10.45 6.30 10.49
CA ILE A 147 -10.84 6.91 9.23
C ILE A 147 -9.89 6.41 8.16
N TYR A 148 -10.47 5.89 7.10
CA TYR A 148 -9.74 5.44 5.93
C TYR A 148 -9.97 6.39 4.76
N GLN A 149 -9.02 6.43 3.85
CA GLN A 149 -9.19 7.00 2.52
C GLN A 149 -9.24 5.84 1.52
N ALA A 150 -10.21 5.89 0.62
CA ALA A 150 -10.37 4.93 -0.47
C ALA A 150 -10.58 5.70 -1.77
N TRP A 151 -10.19 5.06 -2.87
CA TRP A 151 -10.31 5.62 -4.20
C TRP A 151 -11.36 4.88 -5.02
N ASP A 152 -12.23 5.62 -5.68
CA ASP A 152 -13.19 5.13 -6.67
C ASP A 152 -12.88 5.77 -8.03
N LEU A 153 -12.86 4.97 -9.10
CA LEU A 153 -12.52 5.46 -10.44
C LEU A 153 -13.44 6.60 -10.94
N TRP A 154 -14.71 6.56 -10.57
CA TRP A 154 -15.73 7.52 -11.03
C TRP A 154 -15.90 8.68 -10.04
N PHE A 155 -15.80 8.38 -8.76
CA PHE A 155 -16.05 9.35 -7.68
C PHE A 155 -14.78 9.92 -7.06
N GLY A 156 -13.60 9.48 -7.50
CA GLY A 156 -12.31 9.90 -6.94
C GLY A 156 -12.16 9.46 -5.49
N ASP A 157 -11.33 10.21 -4.75
CA ASP A 157 -11.01 9.89 -3.37
C ASP A 157 -12.10 10.25 -2.38
N PHE A 158 -12.19 9.46 -1.32
CA PHE A 158 -13.14 9.68 -0.27
C PHE A 158 -12.76 9.08 1.07
N TYR A 159 -13.38 9.62 2.12
CA TYR A 159 -13.20 9.14 3.48
C TYR A 159 -14.27 8.15 3.89
N LEU A 160 -13.82 7.08 4.52
CA LEU A 160 -14.60 6.05 5.18
C LEU A 160 -14.34 6.13 6.68
N TYR A 161 -15.31 5.72 7.50
CA TYR A 161 -15.08 5.52 8.94
C TYR A 161 -15.50 4.13 9.38
N LYS A 162 -14.77 3.60 10.36
CA LYS A 162 -15.05 2.33 11.02
C LYS A 162 -14.81 2.47 12.52
N THR A 163 -15.79 2.10 13.32
CA THR A 163 -15.61 1.94 14.78
C THR A 163 -15.32 0.47 15.11
N LEU A 164 -14.95 0.20 16.36
CA LEU A 164 -14.66 -1.16 16.82
C LEU A 164 -15.87 -2.12 16.69
N GLY A 165 -17.10 -1.60 16.78
CA GLY A 165 -18.32 -2.40 16.71
C GLY A 165 -18.91 -2.52 15.29
N MET A 166 -18.37 -1.80 14.30
CA MET A 166 -18.87 -1.85 12.93
C MET A 166 -18.25 -3.01 12.17
N GLU A 167 -19.10 -3.80 11.51
CA GLU A 167 -18.68 -4.85 10.57
C GLU A 167 -18.05 -4.22 9.32
N HIS A 168 -18.74 -3.24 8.74
CA HIS A 168 -18.36 -2.55 7.51
C HIS A 168 -17.94 -1.10 7.79
N ALA A 169 -16.89 -0.63 7.11
CA ALA A 169 -16.60 0.80 7.03
C ALA A 169 -17.64 1.50 6.14
N LYS A 170 -18.09 2.69 6.57
CA LYS A 170 -19.12 3.47 5.86
C LYS A 170 -18.54 4.77 5.31
N ALA A 171 -19.08 5.26 4.20
CA ALA A 171 -18.64 6.50 3.56
C ALA A 171 -19.07 7.77 4.31
N LEU A 172 -18.12 8.68 4.57
CA LEU A 172 -18.33 9.98 5.23
C LEU A 172 -18.50 11.14 4.26
N PHE A 173 -17.62 11.33 3.29
CA PHE A 173 -17.73 12.38 2.27
C PHE A 173 -16.57 12.21 1.28
N ARG A 174 -16.76 12.77 0.09
CA ARG A 174 -15.73 12.83 -0.94
C ARG A 174 -14.67 13.86 -0.59
N GLU A 175 -13.41 13.52 -0.82
CA GLU A 175 -12.29 14.41 -0.61
C GLU A 175 -12.35 15.60 -1.58
N GLY A 176 -11.90 16.77 -1.12
CA GLY A 176 -11.88 17.98 -1.93
C GLY A 176 -13.26 18.56 -2.29
N LYS A 177 -14.36 17.96 -1.82
CA LYS A 177 -15.73 18.41 -2.10
C LYS A 177 -16.32 19.23 -0.95
N LYS A 178 -17.13 20.23 -1.32
CA LYS A 178 -17.87 21.07 -0.37
C LYS A 178 -19.04 20.29 0.24
N LEU A 179 -19.37 20.62 1.49
CA LEU A 179 -20.55 20.09 2.18
C LEU A 179 -21.81 20.74 1.60
N THR A 180 -22.59 19.96 0.85
CA THR A 180 -23.90 20.33 0.33
C THR A 180 -24.98 20.11 1.39
N ASP A 181 -26.14 20.75 1.25
CA ASP A 181 -27.26 20.56 2.18
C ASP A 181 -27.76 19.11 2.21
N LYS A 182 -27.79 18.46 1.04
CA LYS A 182 -28.09 17.01 0.94
C LYS A 182 -27.10 16.19 1.77
N ARG A 183 -25.79 16.45 1.65
CA ARG A 183 -24.79 15.69 2.42
C ARG A 183 -24.84 16.03 3.91
N ARG A 184 -25.17 17.27 4.26
CA ARG A 184 -25.39 17.70 5.64
C ARG A 184 -26.54 16.93 6.28
N ALA A 185 -27.65 16.77 5.57
CA ALA A 185 -28.78 15.94 6.02
C ALA A 185 -28.33 14.48 6.23
N THR A 186 -27.73 13.84 5.22
CA THR A 186 -27.26 12.45 5.34
C THR A 186 -26.28 12.25 6.52
N LEU A 187 -25.35 13.18 6.76
CA LEU A 187 -24.45 13.11 7.90
C LEU A 187 -25.17 13.33 9.24
N CYS A 188 -26.21 14.16 9.28
CA CYS A 188 -27.03 14.32 10.48
C CYS A 188 -27.83 13.06 10.79
N ASP A 189 -28.30 12.35 9.76
CA ASP A 189 -29.06 11.10 9.91
C ASP A 189 -28.13 9.95 10.34
N GLU A 190 -26.94 9.81 9.74
CA GLU A 190 -25.97 8.78 10.15
C GLU A 190 -25.50 8.96 11.59
N PHE A 191 -25.45 10.20 12.08
CA PHE A 191 -25.03 10.52 13.45
C PHE A 191 -26.20 11.04 14.29
N GLU A 192 -27.42 10.53 14.07
CA GLU A 192 -28.63 10.99 14.74
C GLU A 192 -28.50 10.94 16.28
N ASP A 193 -27.94 9.84 16.78
CA ASP A 193 -27.70 9.54 18.20
C ASP A 193 -26.52 10.31 18.82
N TYR A 194 -25.80 11.10 18.03
CA TYR A 194 -24.62 11.84 18.49
C TYR A 194 -24.81 13.35 18.30
N PRO A 195 -25.50 14.04 19.25
CA PRO A 195 -25.82 15.46 19.14
C PRO A 195 -24.61 16.36 18.89
N THR A 196 -23.44 16.03 19.47
CA THR A 196 -22.20 16.78 19.25
C THR A 196 -21.77 16.75 17.79
N ILE A 197 -21.82 15.59 17.14
CA ILE A 197 -21.47 15.43 15.72
C ILE A 197 -22.52 16.15 14.87
N LYS A 198 -23.80 15.96 15.16
CA LYS A 198 -24.91 16.61 14.43
C LYS A 198 -24.82 18.14 14.50
N ASN A 199 -24.55 18.70 15.67
CA ASN A 199 -24.40 20.15 15.84
C ASN A 199 -23.17 20.69 15.10
N TYR A 200 -22.05 19.97 15.12
CA TYR A 200 -20.89 20.32 14.32
C TYR A 200 -21.25 20.34 12.83
N VAL A 201 -21.81 19.24 12.32
CA VAL A 201 -22.23 19.11 10.92
C VAL A 201 -23.24 20.17 10.53
N LYS A 202 -24.12 20.65 11.42
CA LYS A 202 -25.08 21.73 11.11
C LYS A 202 -24.45 23.13 11.05
N THR A 203 -23.43 23.39 11.84
CA THR A 203 -22.88 24.74 12.03
C THR A 203 -21.64 25.03 11.19
N ILE A 204 -20.91 24.00 10.75
CA ILE A 204 -19.69 24.22 9.97
C ILE A 204 -19.95 24.88 8.61
N HIS A 205 -19.00 25.72 8.20
CA HIS A 205 -18.97 26.34 6.89
C HIS A 205 -18.89 25.27 5.78
N LYS A 206 -19.53 25.51 4.63
CA LYS A 206 -19.62 24.54 3.52
C LYS A 206 -18.27 24.04 2.98
N ASN A 207 -17.20 24.82 3.13
CA ASN A 207 -15.86 24.40 2.71
C ASN A 207 -15.05 23.70 3.81
N LYS A 208 -15.54 23.64 5.06
CA LYS A 208 -14.73 23.17 6.19
C LYS A 208 -14.20 21.75 5.98
N LEU A 209 -15.04 20.82 5.53
CA LEU A 209 -14.62 19.43 5.25
C LEU A 209 -13.71 19.30 4.03
N LYS A 210 -13.78 20.26 3.09
CA LYS A 210 -12.88 20.31 1.94
C LYS A 210 -11.47 20.74 2.37
N ASP A 211 -11.41 21.81 3.16
CA ASP A 211 -10.15 22.50 3.47
C ASP A 211 -9.45 21.90 4.71
N ASP A 212 -10.22 21.34 5.65
CA ASP A 212 -9.73 20.72 6.88
C ASP A 212 -10.69 19.59 7.33
N PRO A 213 -10.58 18.40 6.70
CA PRO A 213 -11.35 17.23 7.09
C PRO A 213 -10.94 16.69 8.47
N PHE A 214 -9.69 16.93 8.89
CA PHE A 214 -9.13 16.39 10.13
C PHE A 214 -9.87 16.88 11.38
N SER A 215 -10.25 18.17 11.41
CA SER A 215 -11.09 18.72 12.48
C SER A 215 -12.38 17.93 12.70
N PHE A 216 -12.99 17.40 11.64
CA PHE A 216 -14.22 16.62 11.76
C PHE A 216 -13.95 15.21 12.30
N PHE A 217 -12.84 14.58 11.90
CA PHE A 217 -12.44 13.27 12.40
C PHE A 217 -12.20 13.28 13.92
N LEU A 218 -11.58 14.34 14.44
CA LEU A 218 -11.42 14.55 15.88
C LEU A 218 -12.77 14.67 16.62
N VAL A 219 -13.75 15.34 16.02
CA VAL A 219 -15.09 15.49 16.60
C VAL A 219 -15.79 14.12 16.66
N ILE A 220 -15.70 13.34 15.59
CA ILE A 220 -16.24 11.98 15.55
C ILE A 220 -15.57 11.10 16.62
N ASP A 221 -14.23 11.07 16.68
CA ASP A 221 -13.49 10.23 17.63
C ASP A 221 -13.84 10.55 19.09
N LYS A 222 -13.93 11.84 19.42
CA LYS A 222 -14.29 12.29 20.76
C LYS A 222 -15.74 11.92 21.12
N ALA A 223 -16.69 12.22 20.23
CA ALA A 223 -18.10 11.99 20.50
C ALA A 223 -18.45 10.51 20.64
N LEU A 224 -17.84 9.65 19.82
CA LEU A 224 -18.02 8.20 19.90
C LEU A 224 -17.40 7.60 21.17
N GLY A 225 -16.35 8.21 21.73
CA GLY A 225 -15.76 7.81 23.01
C GLY A 225 -16.63 8.17 24.20
N SER A 226 -17.28 9.34 24.16
CA SER A 226 -18.16 9.83 25.22
C SER A 226 -19.52 9.13 25.27
N GLY A 227 -19.96 8.49 24.19
CA GLY A 227 -21.20 7.71 24.13
C GLY A 227 -21.10 6.28 24.66
N ARG A 228 -19.94 5.84 25.18
CA ARG A 228 -19.76 4.50 25.79
C ARG A 228 -20.11 4.42 27.28
N GLU A 229 -20.52 5.52 27.89
CA GLU A 229 -21.24 5.45 29.17
C GLU A 229 -22.74 5.34 28.86
N VAL A 230 -23.35 4.24 29.31
CA VAL A 230 -24.80 3.91 29.26
C VAL A 230 -25.21 2.95 28.14
N LYS A 231 -24.90 1.65 28.31
CA LYS A 231 -25.87 0.61 28.71
C LYS A 231 -25.16 -0.70 29.05
#